data_AF-X1LLU5-F1
#
_entry.id   AF-X1LLU5-F1
#
_cell.length_a   1.000
_cell.length_b   1.000
_cell.length_c   1.000
_cell.angle_alpha   90.00
_cell.angle_beta   90.00
_cell.angle_gamma   90.00
#
_symmetry.space_group_name_H-M   'P 1'
#
loop_
_entity.id
_entity.type
_entity.pdbx_description
1 polymer ?
#
loop_
_entity_poly.entity_id
_entity_poly.type
_entity_poly.pdbx_seq_one_letter_code
_entity_poly.pdbx_strand_id
1 'polypeptide(L)'
;KNGLMPIKLRTNHSIIVHPNDNFISKSIFRYRFIYEDIYWILKSYSLYCNSFIDIGANIGYFTVTIGKSMCEKGIVIAIEPDPENFLILKKNVKNNSIIANLENVALSEKEGFMDLFINRENKGGHTLYEFHPSEYEGKIRIETTT
;
A
#
# COMPACT_ATOMS: atom_id res chain seq x y z
N LYS A 1 21.69 -0.84 12.11
CA LYS A 1 20.36 -1.24 12.64
C LYS A 1 19.40 -0.07 12.45
N ASN A 2 18.87 0.15 11.24
CA ASN A 2 17.84 1.18 10.98
C ASN A 2 16.52 0.46 10.65
N GLY A 3 16.05 -0.38 11.57
CA GLY A 3 14.81 -1.12 11.37
C GLY A 3 13.63 -0.17 11.56
N LEU A 4 12.87 0.09 10.49
CA LEU A 4 11.61 0.81 10.57
C LEU A 4 10.72 0.11 11.60
N MET A 5 10.35 0.81 12.68
CA MET A 5 9.56 0.25 13.77
C MET A 5 8.08 0.21 13.40
N PRO A 6 7.36 -0.90 13.64
CA PRO A 6 5.92 -0.97 13.45
C PRO A 6 5.19 -0.01 14.39
N ILE A 7 4.22 0.72 13.85
CA ILE A 7 3.33 1.61 14.60
C ILE A 7 2.03 0.88 14.87
N LYS A 8 1.67 0.75 16.15
CA LYS A 8 0.38 0.18 16.55
C LYS A 8 -0.76 1.14 16.20
N LEU A 9 -1.74 0.65 15.44
CA LEU A 9 -2.95 1.38 15.06
C LEU A 9 -4.04 1.22 16.12
N ARG A 10 -5.06 2.08 16.08
CA ARG A 10 -6.24 1.98 16.97
C ARG A 10 -7.01 0.67 16.83
N THR A 11 -6.87 0.00 15.69
CA THR A 11 -7.49 -1.28 15.33
C THR A 11 -6.67 -2.50 15.78
N ASN A 12 -5.70 -2.31 16.66
CA ASN A 12 -4.90 -3.35 17.31
C ASN A 12 -4.04 -4.22 16.36
N HIS A 13 -3.80 -3.76 15.13
CA HIS A 13 -2.73 -4.26 14.26
C HIS A 13 -1.63 -3.21 14.11
N SER A 14 -0.52 -3.56 13.48
CA SER A 14 0.64 -2.66 13.33
C SER A 14 1.02 -2.47 11.87
N ILE A 15 1.52 -1.27 11.56
CA ILE A 15 1.99 -0.89 10.23
C ILE A 15 3.37 -0.25 10.36
N ILE A 16 4.33 -0.78 9.62
CA ILE A 16 5.58 -0.12 9.30
C ILE A 16 5.27 0.96 8.27
N VAL A 17 5.71 2.18 8.54
CA VAL A 17 5.46 3.34 7.68
C VAL A 17 6.70 3.71 6.86
N HIS A 18 6.50 4.45 5.78
CA HIS A 18 7.58 4.97 4.97
C HIS A 18 8.18 6.22 5.66
N PRO A 19 9.50 6.27 5.92
CA PRO A 19 10.11 7.34 6.74
C PRO A 19 10.07 8.71 6.07
N ASN A 20 10.11 8.75 4.74
CA ASN A 20 10.14 9.97 3.94
C ASN A 20 8.78 10.32 3.31
N ASP A 21 7.68 9.85 3.89
CA ASP A 21 6.32 10.14 3.40
C ASP A 21 5.61 11.13 4.34
N ASN A 22 5.40 12.34 3.85
CA ASN A 22 4.77 13.45 4.58
C ASN A 22 3.24 13.38 4.61
N PHE A 23 2.65 12.35 4.01
CA PHE A 23 1.20 12.21 3.87
C PHE A 23 0.70 11.02 4.69
N ILE A 24 0.62 9.84 4.08
CA ILE A 24 0.00 8.64 4.67
C ILE A 24 0.76 8.21 5.92
N SER A 25 2.08 8.10 5.82
CA SER A 25 2.98 7.69 6.90
C SER A 25 2.99 8.70 8.05
N LYS A 26 3.05 10.00 7.75
CA LYS A 26 2.94 11.07 8.75
C LYS A 26 1.59 11.03 9.49
N SER A 27 0.51 10.76 8.76
CA SER A 27 -0.84 10.65 9.33
C SER A 27 -0.96 9.45 10.26
N ILE A 28 -0.47 8.27 9.84
CA ILE A 28 -0.40 7.07 10.69
C ILE A 28 0.44 7.35 11.94
N PHE A 29 1.62 7.97 11.78
CA PHE A 29 2.48 8.27 12.92
C PHE A 29 1.81 9.21 13.91
N ARG A 30 1.09 10.24 13.44
CA ARG A 30 0.45 11.22 14.32
C ARG A 30 -0.84 10.72 14.95
N TYR A 31 -1.72 10.11 14.16
CA TYR A 31 -3.09 9.83 14.57
C TYR A 31 -3.36 8.35 14.86
N ARG A 32 -2.43 7.46 14.51
CA ARG A 32 -2.57 5.99 14.62
C ARG A 32 -3.76 5.45 13.84
N PHE A 33 -4.19 6.21 12.84
CA PHE A 33 -5.33 5.97 11.97
C PHE A 33 -5.28 6.89 10.75
N ILE A 34 -5.95 6.53 9.63
CA ILE A 34 -6.12 7.42 8.46
C ILE A 34 -7.59 7.75 8.24
N TYR A 35 -8.40 6.79 7.77
CA TYR A 35 -9.78 7.03 7.33
C TYR A 35 -10.78 6.16 8.10
N GLU A 36 -11.26 6.65 9.26
CA GLU A 36 -12.05 5.84 10.20
C GLU A 36 -13.34 5.30 9.58
N ASP A 37 -14.07 6.16 8.86
CA ASP A 37 -15.31 5.77 8.21
C ASP A 37 -15.06 4.71 7.12
N ILE A 38 -14.01 4.88 6.32
CA ILE A 38 -13.63 3.92 5.28
C ILE A 38 -13.28 2.57 5.89
N TYR A 39 -12.55 2.55 7.01
CA TYR A 39 -12.21 1.30 7.70
C TYR A 39 -13.44 0.50 8.10
N TRP A 40 -14.45 1.16 8.71
CA TRP A 40 -15.66 0.47 9.16
C TRP A 40 -16.49 -0.07 7.99
N ILE A 41 -16.56 0.68 6.90
CA ILE A 41 -17.20 0.24 5.65
C ILE A 41 -16.47 -1.00 5.10
N LEU A 42 -15.16 -0.89 4.89
CA LEU A 42 -14.32 -1.95 4.35
C LEU A 42 -14.37 -3.23 5.20
N LYS A 43 -14.31 -3.08 6.53
CA LYS A 43 -14.45 -4.20 7.47
C LYS A 43 -15.79 -4.91 7.30
N SER A 44 -16.88 -4.16 7.20
CA SER A 44 -18.23 -4.72 7.06
C SER A 44 -18.39 -5.54 5.78
N TYR A 45 -17.85 -5.07 4.66
CA TYR A 45 -17.87 -5.82 3.40
C TYR A 45 -16.91 -7.01 3.41
N SER A 46 -15.72 -6.86 4.00
CA SER A 46 -14.68 -7.91 3.99
C SER A 46 -15.10 -9.23 4.63
N LEU A 47 -16.09 -9.22 5.54
CA LEU A 47 -16.65 -10.42 6.16
C LEU A 47 -17.34 -11.35 5.15
N TYR A 48 -17.78 -10.81 4.02
CA TYR A 48 -18.50 -11.55 2.97
C TYR A 48 -17.70 -11.66 1.67
N CYS A 49 -16.44 -11.20 1.66
CA CYS A 49 -15.57 -11.24 0.50
C CYS A 49 -14.59 -12.41 0.59
N ASN A 50 -14.51 -13.22 -0.48
CA ASN A 50 -13.50 -14.26 -0.61
C ASN A 50 -12.19 -13.73 -1.22
N SER A 51 -12.26 -12.62 -1.95
CA SER A 51 -11.11 -12.00 -2.60
C SER A 51 -11.18 -10.47 -2.50
N PHE A 52 -10.04 -9.83 -2.24
CA PHE A 52 -9.88 -8.38 -2.28
C PHE A 52 -8.67 -8.01 -3.12
N ILE A 53 -8.80 -7.03 -4.01
CA ILE A 53 -7.70 -6.55 -4.86
C ILE A 53 -7.35 -5.13 -4.43
N ASP A 54 -6.12 -4.93 -3.98
CA ASP A 54 -5.56 -3.65 -3.54
C ASP A 54 -4.60 -3.12 -4.62
N ILE A 55 -5.07 -2.19 -5.46
CA ILE A 55 -4.31 -1.62 -6.58
C ILE A 55 -3.65 -0.33 -6.13
N GLY A 56 -2.32 -0.24 -6.26
CA GLY A 56 -1.56 0.87 -5.66
C GLY A 56 -1.49 0.71 -4.14
N ALA A 57 -1.20 -0.51 -3.68
CA ALA A 57 -1.27 -0.90 -2.28
C ALA A 57 -0.32 -0.10 -1.37
N ASN A 58 0.67 0.61 -1.92
CA ASN A 58 1.65 1.44 -1.23
C ASN A 58 2.32 0.62 -0.11
N ILE A 59 2.34 1.10 1.13
CA ILE A 59 2.86 0.38 2.29
C ILE A 59 1.91 -0.71 2.83
N GLY A 60 0.75 -0.93 2.21
CA GLY A 60 -0.19 -1.99 2.59
C GLY A 60 -1.18 -1.65 3.71
N TYR A 61 -1.55 -0.38 3.86
CA TYR A 61 -2.53 0.03 4.88
C TYR A 61 -3.88 -0.68 4.70
N PHE A 62 -4.42 -0.67 3.47
CA PHE A 62 -5.70 -1.32 3.16
C PHE A 62 -5.54 -2.84 3.08
N THR A 63 -4.47 -3.35 2.44
CA THR A 63 -4.11 -4.76 2.43
C THR A 63 -4.19 -5.41 3.82
N VAL A 64 -3.52 -4.81 4.84
CA VAL A 64 -3.55 -5.34 6.21
C VAL A 64 -4.90 -5.16 6.87
N THR A 65 -5.53 -4.00 6.69
CA THR A 65 -6.85 -3.68 7.27
C THR A 65 -7.91 -4.70 6.86
N ILE A 66 -7.99 -4.98 5.56
CA ILE A 66 -8.93 -5.95 4.98
C ILE A 66 -8.51 -7.36 5.36
N GLY A 67 -7.24 -7.72 5.15
CA GLY A 67 -6.77 -9.08 5.41
C GLY A 67 -6.95 -9.53 6.87
N LYS A 68 -6.92 -8.60 7.83
CA LYS A 68 -7.26 -8.88 9.24
C LYS A 68 -8.75 -9.11 9.50
N SER A 69 -9.60 -8.66 8.61
CA SER A 69 -11.06 -8.65 8.77
C SER A 69 -11.77 -9.69 7.90
N MET A 70 -11.11 -10.23 6.87
CA MET A 70 -11.65 -11.29 6.01
C MET A 70 -11.84 -12.61 6.77
N CYS A 71 -12.74 -13.46 6.27
CA CYS A 71 -12.91 -14.82 6.76
C CYS A 71 -11.67 -15.69 6.47
N GLU A 72 -11.56 -16.87 7.10
CA GLU A 72 -10.37 -17.75 6.99
C GLU A 72 -10.01 -18.18 5.55
N LYS A 73 -10.96 -18.08 4.61
CA LYS A 73 -10.74 -18.41 3.19
C LYS A 73 -10.49 -17.19 2.31
N GLY A 74 -10.45 -16.00 2.90
CA GLY A 74 -10.21 -14.75 2.19
C GLY A 74 -8.76 -14.64 1.71
N ILE A 75 -8.58 -14.15 0.49
CA ILE A 75 -7.26 -13.81 -0.07
C ILE A 75 -7.20 -12.35 -0.51
N VAL A 76 -6.07 -11.70 -0.25
CA VAL A 76 -5.77 -10.37 -0.81
C VAL A 76 -4.80 -10.50 -1.99
N ILE A 77 -5.05 -9.77 -3.08
CA ILE A 77 -4.09 -9.55 -4.15
C ILE A 77 -3.68 -8.08 -4.06
N ALA A 78 -2.43 -7.81 -3.67
CA ALA A 78 -1.94 -6.45 -3.50
C ALA A 78 -0.86 -6.14 -4.54
N ILE A 79 -1.07 -5.06 -5.28
CA ILE A 79 -0.25 -4.65 -6.41
C ILE A 79 0.33 -3.28 -6.06
N GLU A 80 1.66 -3.19 -5.95
CA GLU A 80 2.35 -1.94 -5.68
C GLU A 80 3.55 -1.78 -6.63
N PRO A 81 3.56 -0.76 -7.50
CA PRO A 81 4.60 -0.60 -8.49
C PRO A 81 5.94 -0.09 -7.95
N ASP A 82 5.96 0.74 -6.91
CA ASP A 82 7.21 1.26 -6.37
C ASP A 82 7.95 0.19 -5.53
N PRO A 83 9.20 -0.16 -5.88
CA PRO A 83 9.97 -1.16 -5.14
C PRO A 83 10.17 -0.82 -3.65
N GLU A 84 10.30 0.47 -3.28
CA GLU A 84 10.51 0.85 -1.88
C GLU A 84 9.22 0.61 -1.06
N ASN A 85 8.09 1.12 -1.54
CA ASN A 85 6.77 0.85 -0.97
C ASN A 85 6.47 -0.65 -0.92
N PHE A 86 6.76 -1.38 -2.00
CA PHE A 86 6.53 -2.82 -2.09
C PHE A 86 7.32 -3.62 -1.05
N LEU A 87 8.56 -3.22 -0.75
CA LEU A 87 9.35 -3.83 0.33
C LEU A 87 8.72 -3.58 1.71
N ILE A 88 8.07 -2.44 1.93
CA ILE A 88 7.34 -2.14 3.17
C ILE A 88 6.03 -2.94 3.23
N LEU A 89 5.27 -3.00 2.13
CA LEU A 89 4.08 -3.85 1.98
C LEU A 89 4.36 -5.30 2.36
N LYS A 90 5.41 -5.89 1.79
CA LYS A 90 5.86 -7.26 2.10
C LYS A 90 6.09 -7.47 3.60
N LYS A 91 6.74 -6.52 4.27
CA LYS A 91 6.99 -6.59 5.72
C LYS A 91 5.70 -6.46 6.51
N ASN A 92 4.79 -5.58 6.11
CA ASN A 92 3.50 -5.38 6.78
C ASN A 92 2.58 -6.59 6.65
N VAL A 93 2.49 -7.18 5.46
CA VAL A 93 1.75 -8.44 5.21
C VAL A 93 2.29 -9.56 6.09
N LYS A 94 3.62 -9.75 6.09
CA LYS A 94 4.28 -10.77 6.91
C LYS A 94 4.06 -10.56 8.41
N ASN A 95 4.25 -9.35 8.91
CA ASN A 95 4.11 -9.04 10.34
C ASN A 95 2.68 -9.20 10.86
N ASN A 96 1.69 -9.10 9.96
CA ASN A 96 0.29 -9.26 10.30
C ASN A 96 -0.28 -10.63 9.93
N SER A 97 0.55 -11.57 9.44
CA SER A 97 0.15 -12.91 9.02
C SER A 97 -1.03 -12.90 8.04
N ILE A 98 -0.97 -12.01 7.05
CA ILE A 98 -2.03 -11.88 6.04
C ILE A 98 -1.79 -12.87 4.90
N ILE A 99 -2.84 -13.59 4.49
CA ILE A 99 -2.83 -14.43 3.29
C ILE A 99 -2.99 -13.50 2.08
N ALA A 100 -1.89 -13.25 1.36
CA ALA A 100 -1.89 -12.35 0.22
C ALA A 100 -0.92 -12.76 -0.88
N ASN A 101 -1.33 -12.53 -2.14
CA ASN A 101 -0.46 -12.51 -3.31
C ASN A 101 0.03 -11.08 -3.52
N LEU A 102 1.34 -10.89 -3.66
CA LEU A 102 1.94 -9.56 -3.73
C LEU A 102 2.70 -9.40 -5.05
N GLU A 103 2.30 -8.43 -5.86
CA GLU A 103 2.89 -8.17 -7.18
C GLU A 103 3.55 -6.79 -7.22
N ASN A 104 4.78 -6.73 -7.76
CA ASN A 104 5.53 -5.47 -7.92
C ASN A 104 5.52 -5.01 -9.37
N VAL A 105 4.34 -4.63 -9.82
CA VAL A 105 4.05 -4.19 -11.19
C VAL A 105 3.06 -3.04 -11.12
N ALA A 106 2.99 -2.21 -12.17
CA ALA A 106 1.85 -1.31 -12.36
C ALA A 106 0.79 -1.97 -13.24
N LEU A 107 -0.47 -1.61 -13.00
CA LEU A 107 -1.55 -1.93 -13.94
C LEU A 107 -1.62 -0.87 -15.04
N SER A 108 -1.78 -1.32 -16.28
CA SER A 108 -1.94 -0.47 -17.45
C SER A 108 -2.72 -1.21 -18.54
N GLU A 109 -3.05 -0.54 -19.64
CA GLU A 109 -3.78 -1.17 -20.76
C GLU A 109 -2.96 -2.27 -21.49
N LYS A 110 -1.63 -2.33 -21.30
CA LYS A 110 -0.74 -3.26 -21.99
C LYS A 110 0.40 -3.75 -21.10
N GLU A 111 0.78 -5.00 -21.29
CA GLU A 111 2.02 -5.52 -20.71
C GLU A 111 3.24 -4.79 -21.28
N GLY A 112 4.27 -4.57 -20.45
CA GLY A 112 5.50 -3.93 -20.88
C GLY A 112 6.23 -3.20 -19.77
N PHE A 113 6.76 -2.02 -20.10
CA PHE A 113 7.44 -1.17 -19.13
C PHE A 113 7.03 0.28 -19.32
N MET A 114 6.80 0.97 -18.21
CA MET A 114 6.49 2.40 -18.19
C MET A 114 7.36 3.12 -17.16
N ASP A 115 7.46 4.44 -17.31
CA ASP A 115 8.10 5.29 -16.32
C ASP A 115 7.10 5.58 -15.18
N LEU A 116 7.47 5.24 -13.95
CA LEU A 116 6.78 5.66 -12.74
C LEU A 116 7.43 6.95 -12.23
N PHE A 117 6.67 8.02 -12.19
CA PHE A 117 7.10 9.30 -11.63
C PHE A 117 7.05 9.25 -10.11
N ILE A 118 8.21 9.47 -9.49
CA ILE A 118 8.40 9.37 -8.03
C ILE A 118 8.13 10.73 -7.41
N ASN A 119 7.02 10.82 -6.68
CA ASN A 119 6.65 12.00 -5.93
C ASN A 119 7.59 12.17 -4.72
N ARG A 120 8.10 13.38 -4.56
CA ARG A 120 9.12 13.72 -3.56
C ARG A 120 8.63 13.60 -2.13
N GLU A 121 7.38 13.97 -1.87
CA GLU A 121 6.85 14.09 -0.50
C GLU A 121 5.72 13.11 -0.18
N ASN A 122 4.91 12.77 -1.18
CA ASN A 122 3.79 11.85 -1.06
C ASN A 122 4.16 10.50 -1.68
N LYS A 123 4.59 9.52 -0.88
CA LYS A 123 4.93 8.19 -1.42
C LYS A 123 3.71 7.40 -1.92
N GLY A 124 2.49 7.85 -1.62
CA GLY A 124 1.27 7.37 -2.27
C GLY A 124 0.87 8.14 -3.53
N GLY A 125 1.61 9.17 -3.91
CA GLY A 125 1.34 10.03 -5.06
C GLY A 125 2.18 9.68 -6.30
N HIS A 126 2.75 8.49 -6.36
CA HIS A 126 3.45 7.98 -7.54
C HIS A 126 2.45 7.74 -8.67
N THR A 127 2.86 7.99 -9.90
CA THR A 127 1.95 7.97 -11.06
C THR A 127 2.68 7.58 -12.33
N LEU A 128 1.95 6.97 -13.27
CA LEU A 128 2.42 6.70 -14.64
C LEU A 128 2.32 7.94 -15.56
N TYR A 129 1.63 8.98 -15.10
CA TYR A 129 1.39 10.22 -15.84
C TYR A 129 2.03 11.42 -15.14
N GLU A 130 2.69 12.28 -15.91
CA GLU A 130 3.25 13.53 -15.42
C GLU A 130 2.19 14.64 -15.48
N PHE A 131 1.73 15.10 -14.31
CA PHE A 131 0.80 16.24 -14.23
C PHE A 131 1.55 17.55 -13.92
N HIS A 132 2.47 17.52 -12.94
CA HIS A 132 3.25 18.67 -12.49
C HIS A 132 4.73 18.29 -12.24
N PRO A 133 5.66 18.59 -13.18
CA PRO A 133 7.05 18.14 -13.11
C PRO A 133 7.77 18.50 -11.79
N SER A 134 7.38 19.61 -11.14
CA SER A 134 7.98 20.07 -9.88
C SER A 134 7.70 19.17 -8.67
N GLU A 135 6.66 18.33 -8.72
CA GLU A 135 6.28 17.43 -7.62
C GLU A 135 7.12 16.14 -7.59
N TYR A 136 7.81 15.84 -8.69
CA TYR A 136 8.56 14.59 -8.85
C TYR A 136 10.06 14.82 -8.66
N GLU A 137 10.71 13.89 -7.98
CA GLU A 137 12.17 13.89 -7.78
C GLU A 137 12.92 13.06 -8.84
N GLY A 138 12.18 12.31 -9.63
CA GLY A 138 12.71 11.50 -10.71
C GLY A 138 11.65 10.53 -11.22
N LYS A 139 12.11 9.58 -12.03
CA LYS A 139 11.30 8.48 -12.53
C LYS A 139 12.09 7.19 -12.52
N ILE A 140 11.41 6.09 -12.31
CA ILE A 140 11.98 4.74 -12.40
C ILE A 140 11.22 3.94 -13.44
N ARG A 141 11.92 3.06 -14.15
CA ARG A 141 11.29 2.17 -15.12
C ARG A 141 10.76 0.94 -14.40
N ILE A 142 9.46 0.68 -14.51
CA ILE A 142 8.79 -0.44 -13.87
C ILE A 142 8.09 -1.32 -14.90
N GLU A 143 7.86 -2.57 -14.55
CA GLU A 143 7.05 -3.50 -15.33
C GLU A 143 5.56 -3.13 -15.22
N THR A 144 4.83 -3.32 -16.32
CA THR A 144 3.38 -3.13 -16.39
C THR A 144 2.68 -4.42 -16.82
N THR A 145 1.47 -4.62 -16.29
CA THR A 145 0.56 -5.72 -16.65
C THR A 145 -0.89 -5.23 -16.75
N THR A 146 -1.82 -6.10 -17.16
CA THR A 146 -3.25 -5.80 -17.37
C THR A 146 -4.15 -6.30 -16.25
#